data_AF-A0A538AMX4-F1
#
_entry.id   AF-A0A538AMX4-F1
#
_cell.length_a   1.000
_cell.length_b   1.000
_cell.length_c   1.000
_cell.angle_alpha   90.00
_cell.angle_beta   90.00
_cell.angle_gamma   90.00
#
_symmetry.space_group_name_H-M   'P 1'
#
loop_
_entity.id
_entity.type
_entity.pdbx_description
1 polymer ?
#
loop_
_entity_poly.entity_id
_entity_poly.type
_entity_poly.pdbx_seq_one_letter_code
_entity_poly.pdbx_strand_id
1 'polypeptide(L)'
;MKIEVTPGAGAFVRDHGGRLYVWASGAACCGGTRFIEASTDTPRDAARFVPIDATGIELLVRPANAQLPEELRIDVRGWRRPRVEASWNGCAYLV
;
A
#
# COMPACT_ATOMS: atom_id res chain seq x y z
N MET A 1 5.32 -11.45 7.34
CA MET A 1 5.16 -10.62 6.13
C MET A 1 6.52 -10.04 5.76
N LYS A 2 6.96 -10.26 4.52
CA LYS A 2 8.15 -9.66 3.91
C LYS A 2 7.75 -8.33 3.28
N ILE A 3 8.55 -7.29 3.46
CA ILE A 3 8.26 -5.95 2.93
C ILE A 3 9.43 -5.53 2.04
N GLU A 4 9.12 -5.12 0.81
CA GLU A 4 10.07 -4.60 -0.15
C GLU A 4 9.65 -3.19 -0.55
N VAL A 5 10.45 -2.20 -0.18
CA VAL A 5 10.25 -0.80 -0.58
C VAL A 5 11.37 -0.43 -1.53
N THR A 6 11.03 -0.04 -2.76
CA THR A 6 12.06 0.43 -3.69
C THR A 6 12.66 1.76 -3.16
N PRO A 7 13.96 2.04 -3.41
CA PRO A 7 14.57 3.29 -2.95
C PRO A 7 13.81 4.54 -3.41
N GLY A 8 13.27 4.51 -4.63
CA GLY A 8 12.42 5.59 -5.17
C GLY A 8 11.11 5.76 -4.40
N ALA A 9 10.46 4.65 -4.02
CA ALA A 9 9.26 4.71 -3.20
C ALA A 9 9.52 5.22 -1.79
N GLY A 10 10.60 4.78 -1.15
CA GLY A 10 10.99 5.29 0.16
C GLY A 10 11.28 6.80 0.14
N ALA A 11 11.96 7.29 -0.90
CA ALA A 11 12.17 8.73 -1.09
C ALA A 11 10.84 9.48 -1.28
N PHE A 12 9.99 9.01 -2.19
CA PHE A 12 8.69 9.62 -2.47
C PHE A 12 7.81 9.73 -1.22
N VAL A 13 7.70 8.66 -0.42
CA VAL A 13 6.90 8.66 0.80
C VAL A 13 7.45 9.65 1.83
N ARG A 14 8.77 9.74 2.00
CA ARG A 14 9.40 10.71 2.92
C ARG A 14 9.14 12.16 2.49
N ASP A 15 9.25 12.45 1.20
CA ASP A 15 8.94 13.77 0.65
C ASP A 15 7.46 14.16 0.84
N HIS A 16 6.58 13.15 1.04
CA HIS A 16 5.16 13.30 1.31
C HIS A 16 4.76 13.05 2.78
N GLY A 17 5.70 13.26 3.72
CA GLY A 17 5.39 13.25 5.16
C GLY A 17 5.69 11.92 5.86
N GLY A 18 6.35 10.99 5.19
CA GLY A 18 6.92 9.78 5.77
C GLY A 18 5.94 8.64 6.06
N ARG A 19 4.65 8.84 5.79
CA ARG A 19 3.59 7.86 6.03
C ARG A 19 3.04 7.28 4.74
N LEU A 20 2.80 5.98 4.74
CA LEU A 20 2.16 5.27 3.64
C LEU A 20 1.03 4.37 4.16
N TYR A 21 -0.15 4.53 3.57
CA TYR A 21 -1.31 3.70 3.80
C TYR A 21 -1.49 2.74 2.64
N VAL A 22 -1.67 1.44 2.92
CA VAL A 22 -1.93 0.40 1.90
C VAL A 22 -3.18 -0.40 2.26
N TRP A 23 -4.06 -0.64 1.29
CA TRP A 23 -5.29 -1.41 1.51
C TRP A 23 -5.80 -2.08 0.24
N ALA A 24 -6.60 -3.13 0.37
CA ALA A 24 -7.47 -3.57 -0.71
C ALA A 24 -8.73 -2.70 -0.78
N SER A 25 -9.06 -2.20 -1.96
CA SER A 25 -10.26 -1.40 -2.24
C SER A 25 -11.53 -2.06 -1.69
N GLY A 26 -12.44 -1.24 -1.15
CA GLY A 26 -13.68 -1.73 -0.54
C GLY A 26 -14.72 -2.17 -1.58
N ALA A 27 -14.70 -1.56 -2.76
CA ALA A 27 -15.57 -1.91 -3.87
C ALA A 27 -14.91 -2.99 -4.72
N ALA A 28 -15.57 -4.16 -4.82
CA ALA A 28 -15.20 -5.15 -5.81
C ALA A 28 -15.64 -4.68 -7.20
N CYS A 29 -14.77 -4.87 -8.19
CA CYS A 29 -15.02 -4.62 -9.61
C CYS A 29 -14.97 -5.96 -10.36
N CYS A 30 -15.65 -6.06 -11.52
CA CYS A 30 -15.55 -7.17 -12.47
C CYS A 30 -15.41 -8.57 -11.82
N GLY A 31 -16.49 -9.08 -11.20
CA GLY A 31 -16.52 -10.46 -10.71
C GLY A 31 -15.87 -10.70 -9.34
N GLY A 32 -15.67 -9.67 -8.51
CA GLY A 32 -15.17 -9.83 -7.13
C GLY A 32 -13.80 -9.18 -6.88
N THR A 33 -13.12 -8.77 -7.95
CA THR A 33 -11.76 -8.24 -7.92
C THR A 33 -11.67 -6.94 -7.11
N ARG A 34 -10.78 -6.91 -6.12
CA ARG A 34 -10.43 -5.72 -5.33
C ARG A 34 -9.00 -5.32 -5.60
N PHE A 35 -8.78 -4.12 -6.12
CA PHE A 35 -7.42 -3.61 -6.34
C PHE A 35 -6.73 -3.24 -5.03
N ILE A 36 -5.41 -3.38 -4.98
CA ILE A 36 -4.55 -2.87 -3.92
C ILE A 36 -4.27 -1.39 -4.21
N GLU A 37 -4.55 -0.56 -3.23
CA GLU A 37 -4.36 0.88 -3.26
C GLU A 37 -3.28 1.30 -2.27
N ALA A 38 -2.61 2.40 -2.59
CA ALA A 38 -1.60 3.02 -1.75
C ALA A 38 -1.76 4.54 -1.77
N SER A 39 -1.59 5.19 -0.62
CA SER A 39 -1.70 6.65 -0.48
C SER A 39 -0.80 7.18 0.62
N THR A 40 -0.20 8.34 0.40
CA THR A 40 0.51 9.10 1.44
C THR A 40 -0.43 10.02 2.23
N ASP A 41 -1.59 10.36 1.65
CA ASP A 41 -2.64 11.09 2.33
C ASP A 41 -3.42 10.15 3.26
N THR A 42 -3.76 10.66 4.45
CA THR A 42 -4.53 9.92 5.46
C THR A 42 -5.94 9.57 4.95
N PRO A 43 -6.28 8.27 4.83
CA PRO A 43 -7.61 7.83 4.45
C PRO A 43 -8.66 8.18 5.52
N ARG A 44 -9.93 8.31 5.11
CA ARG A 44 -11.05 8.61 6.03
C ARG A 44 -11.22 7.58 7.15
N ASP A 45 -10.84 6.34 6.90
CA ASP A 45 -10.96 5.21 7.81
C ASP A 45 -9.61 4.77 8.40
N ALA A 46 -8.69 5.71 8.61
CA ALA A 46 -7.35 5.47 9.15
C ALA A 46 -7.32 4.59 10.43
N ALA A 47 -8.37 4.63 11.25
CA ALA A 47 -8.50 3.79 12.45
C ALA A 47 -8.54 2.27 12.17
N ARG A 48 -8.78 1.84 10.93
CA ARG A 48 -8.79 0.42 10.52
C ARG A 48 -7.41 -0.08 10.08
N PHE A 49 -6.43 0.81 9.99
CA PHE A 49 -5.09 0.47 9.58
C PHE A 49 -4.26 0.08 10.79
N VAL A 50 -3.41 -0.93 10.60
CA VAL A 50 -2.45 -1.38 11.60
C VAL A 50 -1.04 -0.94 11.19
N PRO A 51 -0.22 -0.44 12.14
CA PRO A 51 1.16 -0.11 11.84
C PRO A 51 1.95 -1.39 11.57
N ILE A 52 2.85 -1.31 10.60
CA ILE A 52 3.74 -2.39 10.18
C ILE A 52 5.16 -1.85 10.19
N ASP A 53 6.07 -2.58 10.84
CA ASP A 53 7.49 -2.24 10.83
C ASP A 53 8.05 -2.32 9.41
N ALA A 54 8.35 -1.15 8.83
CA ALA A 54 9.02 -0.99 7.55
C ALA A 54 10.19 -0.04 7.71
N THR A 55 11.38 -0.43 7.26
CA THR A 55 12.57 0.39 7.42
C THR A 55 12.45 1.67 6.59
N GLY A 56 12.52 2.82 7.26
CA GLY A 56 12.67 4.13 6.63
C GLY A 56 11.37 4.86 6.27
N ILE A 57 10.20 4.27 6.51
CA ILE A 57 8.89 4.92 6.39
C ILE A 57 7.93 4.38 7.46
N GLU A 58 6.93 5.15 7.83
CA GLU A 58 5.82 4.66 8.66
C GLU A 58 4.77 4.02 7.73
N LEU A 59 4.71 2.69 7.75
CA LEU A 59 3.78 1.91 6.94
C LEU A 59 2.56 1.50 7.76
N LEU A 60 1.38 1.78 7.22
CA LEU A 60 0.10 1.37 7.79
C LEU A 60 -0.66 0.53 6.76
N VAL A 61 -1.15 -0.64 7.18
CA VAL A 61 -1.86 -1.56 6.29
C VAL A 61 -3.26 -1.84 6.83
N ARG A 62 -4.28 -1.81 5.97
CA ARG A 62 -5.63 -2.29 6.31
C ARG A 62 -5.75 -3.77 5.87
N PRO A 63 -5.90 -4.73 6.79
CA PRO A 63 -6.05 -6.14 6.44
C PRO A 63 -7.28 -6.39 5.57
N ALA A 64 -7.17 -7.30 4.60
CA ALA A 64 -8.31 -7.79 3.84
C ALA A 64 -8.79 -9.10 4.47
N ASN A 65 -10.07 -9.20 4.83
CA ASN A 65 -10.63 -10.38 5.51
C ASN A 65 -9.82 -10.81 6.75
N ALA A 66 -9.36 -9.83 7.54
CA ALA A 66 -8.49 -10.02 8.71
C ALA A 66 -7.12 -10.69 8.43
N GLN A 67 -6.69 -10.71 7.16
CA GLN A 67 -5.39 -11.25 6.75
C GLN A 67 -4.51 -10.17 6.12
N LEU A 68 -3.21 -10.28 6.39
CA LEU A 68 -2.14 -9.51 5.75
C LEU A 68 -1.47 -10.39 4.68
N PRO A 69 -0.85 -9.79 3.65
CA PRO A 69 -0.12 -10.57 2.65
C PRO A 69 1.15 -11.19 3.25
N GLU A 70 1.67 -12.22 2.58
CA GLU A 70 2.98 -12.79 2.91
C GLU A 70 4.10 -11.88 2.43
N GLU A 71 3.93 -11.24 1.28
CA GLU A 71 4.83 -10.23 0.71
C GLU A 71 4.05 -8.95 0.37
N LEU A 72 4.60 -7.81 0.78
CA LEU A 72 4.13 -6.49 0.37
C LEU A 72 5.26 -5.77 -0.36
N ARG A 73 5.03 -5.46 -1.63
CA ARG A 73 5.96 -4.66 -2.44
C ARG A 73 5.39 -3.28 -2.66
N ILE A 74 6.24 -2.27 -2.49
CA ILE A 74 5.92 -0.85 -2.65
C ILE A 74 6.87 -0.26 -3.69
N ASP A 75 6.29 0.37 -4.71
CA ASP A 75 7.04 0.98 -5.81
C ASP A 75 6.46 2.35 -6.17
N VAL A 76 7.15 3.10 -7.03
CA VAL A 76 6.65 4.34 -7.62
C VAL A 76 6.55 4.19 -9.12
N ARG A 77 5.39 4.55 -9.66
CA ARG A 77 5.13 4.49 -11.10
C ARG A 77 4.67 5.83 -11.63
N GLY A 78 5.01 6.07 -12.90
CA GLY A 78 4.60 7.25 -13.65
C GLY A 78 5.64 8.36 -13.63
N TRP A 79 6.10 8.78 -14.81
CA TRP A 79 7.13 9.82 -14.92
C TRP A 79 6.58 11.23 -14.68
N ARG A 80 5.45 11.57 -15.33
CA ARG A 80 4.86 12.94 -15.27
C ARG A 80 4.04 13.19 -14.01
N ARG A 81 3.49 12.14 -13.42
CA ARG A 81 2.67 12.17 -12.21
C ARG A 81 3.02 10.92 -11.40
N PRO A 82 4.18 10.93 -10.70
CA PRO A 82 4.59 9.80 -9.89
C PRO A 82 3.54 9.50 -8.84
N ARG A 83 3.25 8.21 -8.67
CA ARG A 83 2.34 7.69 -7.66
C ARG A 83 2.97 6.47 -7.02
N VAL A 84 2.79 6.36 -5.71
CA VAL A 84 3.10 5.13 -5.00
C VAL A 84 2.08 4.05 -5.38
N GLU A 85 2.58 2.86 -5.69
CA GLU A 85 1.78 1.66 -5.95
C GLU A 85 2.20 0.57 -4.96
N ALA A 86 1.26 -0.32 -4.64
CA ALA A 86 1.52 -1.46 -3.78
C ALA A 86 0.98 -2.75 -4.41
N SER A 87 1.66 -3.86 -4.17
CA SER A 87 1.21 -5.20 -4.55
C SER A 87 1.34 -6.17 -3.39
N TRP A 88 0.36 -7.06 -3.29
CA TRP A 88 0.27 -8.11 -2.28
C TRP A 88 0.61 -9.44 -2.95
N ASN A 89 1.64 -10.14 -2.46
CA ASN A 89 2.11 -11.42 -3.01
C ASN A 89 2.37 -11.34 -4.53
N GLY A 90 2.88 -10.20 -5.01
CA GLY A 90 3.11 -9.94 -6.43
C GLY A 90 1.88 -9.50 -7.24
N CYS A 91 0.69 -9.43 -6.64
CA CYS A 91 -0.56 -9.04 -7.30
C CYS A 91 -1.03 -7.64 -6.88
N ALA A 92 -1.45 -6.82 -7.83
CA ALA A 92 -2.07 -5.51 -7.58
C ALA A 92 -3.57 -5.61 -7.27
N TYR A 93 -4.09 -6.83 -7.05
CA TYR A 93 -5.49 -7.09 -6.75
C TYR A 93 -5.67 -8.40 -5.99
N LEU A 94 -6.83 -8.55 -5.36
CA LEU A 94 -7.37 -9.75 -4.72
C LEU A 94 -8.66 -10.15 -5.45
N VAL A 95 -9.03 -11.42 -5.41
CA VAL A 95 -10.30 -11.95 -5.96
C VAL A 95 -11.06 -12.66 -4.85
#